data_AF-A0A0F8YIR1-F1
#
_entry.id   AF-A0A0F8YIR1-F1
#
_cell.length_a   1.000
_cell.length_b   1.000
_cell.length_c   1.000
_cell.angle_alpha   90.00
_cell.angle_beta   90.00
_cell.angle_gamma   90.00
#
_symmetry.space_group_name_H-M   'P 1'
#
loop_
_entity.id
_entity.type
_entity.pdbx_description
1 polymer ?
#
loop_
_entity_poly.entity_id
_entity_poly.type
_entity_poly.pdbx_seq_one_letter_code
_entity_poly.pdbx_strand_id
1 'polypeptide(L)'
;MEEDEIHENEAAAILANALSGEGIEWKDDPKEGKIKLLAEKDGLFTVNTTALAAFNMIEEVMCATLHNHTIVKKGALVAATRAIPLIMKRLLIERAAAIARQNGAVLSVRSIREAKVGLVITGSEVYHGLIEDRFAPILTEKITALGSRVVKLTFAPDDAQRIIEAIKA
;
A
#
# COMPACT_ATOMS: atom_id res chain seq x y z
N MET A 1 -32.33 -15.48 -15.53
CA MET A 1 -31.94 -14.20 -14.92
C MET A 1 -32.97 -13.19 -15.37
N GLU A 2 -33.57 -12.51 -14.40
CA GLU A 2 -34.39 -11.33 -14.67
C GLU A 2 -33.51 -10.19 -15.22
N GLU A 3 -34.14 -9.19 -15.84
CA GLU A 3 -33.42 -8.08 -16.49
C GLU A 3 -32.58 -7.24 -15.50
N ASP A 4 -32.96 -7.24 -14.22
CA ASP A 4 -32.30 -6.51 -13.15
C ASP A 4 -31.31 -7.36 -12.32
N GLU A 5 -31.12 -8.63 -12.71
CA GLU A 5 -30.18 -9.55 -12.07
C GLU A 5 -28.81 -9.55 -12.75
N ILE A 6 -27.78 -9.88 -11.97
CA ILE A 6 -26.41 -10.03 -12.44
C ILE A 6 -25.81 -11.31 -11.87
N HIS A 7 -25.02 -12.01 -12.69
CA HIS A 7 -24.29 -13.20 -12.27
C HIS A 7 -23.03 -12.79 -11.50
N GLU A 8 -22.66 -13.57 -10.47
CA GLU A 8 -21.54 -13.26 -9.55
C GLU A 8 -20.22 -12.90 -10.26
N ASN A 9 -19.93 -13.55 -11.39
CA ASN A 9 -18.71 -13.34 -12.16
C ASN A 9 -18.68 -11.98 -12.85
N GLU A 10 -19.81 -11.55 -13.41
CA GLU A 10 -19.94 -10.21 -14.00
C GLU A 10 -19.87 -9.15 -12.89
N ALA A 11 -20.51 -9.40 -11.76
CA ALA A 11 -20.44 -8.54 -10.58
C ALA A 11 -19.00 -8.40 -10.08
N ALA A 12 -18.25 -9.50 -9.95
CA ALA A 12 -16.87 -9.50 -9.49
C ALA A 12 -15.96 -8.61 -10.34
N ALA A 13 -16.14 -8.62 -11.67
CA ALA A 13 -15.39 -7.78 -12.60
C ALA A 13 -15.69 -6.28 -12.38
N ILE A 14 -16.95 -5.92 -12.17
CA ILE A 14 -17.35 -4.54 -11.86
C ILE A 14 -16.71 -4.06 -10.56
N LEU A 15 -16.75 -4.88 -9.51
CA LEU A 15 -16.18 -4.56 -8.21
C LEU A 15 -14.65 -4.44 -8.29
N ALA A 16 -13.99 -5.38 -8.98
CA ALA A 16 -12.53 -5.37 -9.18
C ALA A 16 -12.07 -4.08 -9.88
N ASN A 17 -12.79 -3.68 -10.94
CA ASN A 17 -12.54 -2.43 -11.64
C ASN A 17 -12.77 -1.20 -10.74
N ALA A 18 -13.81 -1.21 -9.91
CA ALA A 18 -14.15 -0.08 -9.04
C ALA A 18 -13.14 0.11 -7.89
N LEU A 19 -12.58 -0.98 -7.36
CA LEU A 19 -11.63 -0.96 -6.25
C LEU A 19 -10.20 -0.64 -6.70
N SER A 20 -9.84 -0.99 -7.93
CA SER A 20 -8.47 -0.90 -8.45
C SER A 20 -8.09 0.54 -8.83
N GLY A 21 -6.93 0.97 -8.33
CA GLY A 21 -6.30 2.23 -8.71
C GLY A 21 -4.91 2.04 -9.28
N GLU A 22 -4.08 3.09 -9.17
CA GLU A 22 -2.70 3.09 -9.65
C GLU A 22 -1.92 1.88 -9.11
N GLY A 23 -1.25 1.15 -10.00
CA GLY A 23 -0.36 0.03 -9.62
C GLY A 23 -1.09 -1.24 -9.17
N ILE A 24 -2.41 -1.33 -9.39
CA ILE A 24 -3.20 -2.54 -9.20
C ILE A 24 -3.53 -3.13 -10.58
N GLU A 25 -3.19 -4.39 -10.78
CA GLU A 25 -3.57 -5.15 -11.97
C GLU A 25 -4.49 -6.33 -11.60
N TRP A 26 -5.41 -6.68 -12.49
CA TRP A 26 -6.27 -7.84 -12.33
C TRP A 26 -6.65 -8.39 -13.71
N LYS A 27 -7.12 -9.64 -13.72
CA LYS A 27 -7.62 -10.30 -14.94
C LYS A 27 -9.09 -10.61 -14.76
N ASP A 28 -9.85 -10.44 -15.83
CA ASP A 28 -11.24 -10.87 -15.91
C ASP A 28 -11.33 -12.39 -16.04
N ASP A 29 -10.95 -13.08 -14.97
CA ASP A 29 -11.03 -14.54 -14.80
C ASP A 29 -11.62 -14.86 -13.41
N PRO A 30 -12.89 -14.49 -13.16
CA PRO A 30 -13.54 -14.73 -11.88
C PRO A 30 -13.66 -16.24 -11.59
N LYS A 31 -13.41 -16.62 -10.34
CA LYS A 31 -13.57 -18.00 -9.84
C LYS A 31 -14.52 -17.98 -8.64
N GLU A 32 -15.74 -18.46 -8.82
CA GLU A 32 -16.80 -18.45 -7.79
C GLU A 32 -17.06 -17.02 -7.27
N GLY A 33 -17.34 -16.10 -8.19
CA GLY A 33 -17.62 -14.70 -7.87
C GLY A 33 -16.42 -13.92 -7.33
N LYS A 34 -15.21 -14.49 -7.33
CA LYS A 34 -14.00 -13.86 -6.76
C LYS A 34 -12.98 -13.48 -7.83
N ILE A 35 -12.44 -12.26 -7.72
CA ILE A 35 -11.30 -11.78 -8.49
C ILE A 35 -10.16 -11.39 -7.57
N LYS A 36 -8.94 -11.78 -7.96
CA LYS A 36 -7.69 -11.42 -7.30
C LYS A 36 -7.14 -10.13 -7.89
N LEU A 37 -6.66 -9.24 -7.03
CA LEU A 37 -6.01 -7.99 -7.39
C LEU A 37 -4.52 -8.09 -7.00
N LEU A 38 -3.65 -7.84 -7.97
CA LEU A 38 -2.21 -8.00 -7.83
C LEU A 38 -1.49 -6.66 -7.92
N ALA A 39 -0.32 -6.59 -7.32
CA ALA A 39 0.58 -5.44 -7.48
C ALA A 39 1.20 -5.46 -8.89
N GLU A 40 0.94 -4.44 -9.69
CA GLU A 40 1.52 -4.31 -11.03
C GLU A 40 3.02 -3.98 -11.00
N LYS A 41 3.47 -3.38 -9.90
CA LYS A 41 4.84 -2.90 -9.67
C LYS A 41 5.27 -3.09 -8.23
N ASP A 42 6.58 -3.06 -8.00
CA ASP A 42 7.14 -2.93 -6.66
C ASP A 42 6.71 -1.61 -6.03
N GLY A 43 6.34 -1.62 -4.76
CA GLY A 43 5.96 -0.40 -4.06
C GLY A 43 5.31 -0.58 -2.71
N LEU A 44 4.72 0.50 -2.23
CA LEU A 44 3.93 0.54 -1.01
C LEU A 44 2.45 0.37 -1.38
N PHE A 45 1.85 -0.72 -0.93
CA PHE A 45 0.42 -0.94 -1.03
C PHE A 45 -0.31 -0.01 -0.06
N THR A 46 -1.23 0.78 -0.59
CA THR A 46 -2.05 1.74 0.14
C THR A 46 -3.52 1.43 -0.04
N VAL A 47 -4.26 1.48 1.07
CA VAL A 47 -5.70 1.22 1.15
C VAL A 47 -6.38 2.45 1.73
N ASN A 48 -7.38 2.99 1.02
CA ASN A 48 -8.33 3.91 1.62
C ASN A 48 -9.29 3.12 2.51
N THR A 49 -8.94 2.99 3.79
CA THR A 49 -9.66 2.13 4.75
C THR A 49 -11.11 2.57 4.96
N THR A 50 -11.39 3.88 4.93
CA THR A 50 -12.75 4.42 5.01
C THR A 50 -13.59 3.99 3.81
N ALA A 51 -13.05 4.12 2.59
CA ALA A 51 -13.77 3.71 1.38
C ALA A 51 -13.95 2.18 1.31
N LEU A 52 -12.94 1.40 1.69
CA LEU A 52 -13.03 -0.06 1.75
C LEU A 52 -14.07 -0.52 2.78
N ALA A 53 -14.12 0.12 3.95
CA ALA A 53 -15.12 -0.17 4.97
C ALA A 53 -16.54 0.17 4.48
N ALA A 54 -16.73 1.35 3.86
CA ALA A 54 -18.02 1.74 3.31
C ALA A 54 -18.48 0.79 2.18
N PHE A 55 -17.55 0.36 1.32
CA PHE A 55 -17.80 -0.66 0.30
C PHE A 55 -18.25 -1.99 0.93
N ASN A 56 -17.52 -2.47 1.93
CA ASN A 56 -17.82 -3.74 2.62
C ASN A 56 -19.09 -3.70 3.50
N MET A 57 -19.69 -2.52 3.70
CA MET A 57 -20.99 -2.38 4.37
C MET A 57 -22.18 -2.55 3.41
N ILE A 58 -21.93 -2.62 2.09
CA ILE A 58 -22.97 -2.99 1.14
C ILE A 58 -23.14 -4.51 1.18
N GLU A 59 -24.41 -4.94 1.20
CA GLU A 59 -24.76 -6.36 1.19
C GLU A 59 -24.21 -7.06 -0.07
N GLU A 60 -24.00 -8.37 0.04
CA GLU A 60 -23.64 -9.25 -1.08
C GLU A 60 -22.26 -9.01 -1.73
N VAL A 61 -21.50 -8.03 -1.26
CA VAL A 61 -20.13 -7.76 -1.73
C VAL A 61 -19.12 -7.86 -0.60
N MET A 62 -17.88 -8.21 -0.94
CA MET A 62 -16.76 -8.11 -0.02
C MET A 62 -15.45 -7.82 -0.74
N CYS A 63 -14.52 -7.20 -0.03
CA CYS A 63 -13.13 -7.07 -0.42
C CYS A 63 -12.24 -7.22 0.81
N ALA A 64 -11.28 -8.15 0.71
CA ALA A 64 -10.23 -8.35 1.68
C ALA A 64 -8.88 -7.94 1.09
N THR A 65 -8.02 -7.35 1.91
CA THR A 65 -6.73 -6.78 1.48
C THR A 65 -5.61 -7.21 2.42
N LEU A 66 -4.36 -7.09 1.97
CA LEU A 66 -3.22 -6.95 2.88
C LEU A 66 -3.40 -5.71 3.77
N HIS A 67 -2.59 -5.60 4.82
CA HIS A 67 -2.59 -4.42 5.67
C HIS A 67 -2.19 -3.17 4.86
N ASN A 68 -2.78 -2.03 5.21
CA ASN A 68 -2.38 -0.75 4.64
C ASN A 68 -0.88 -0.48 4.92
N HIS A 69 -0.20 0.19 4.00
CA HIS A 69 1.23 0.50 4.06
C HIS A 69 2.15 -0.74 4.07
N THR A 70 1.74 -1.81 3.38
CA THR A 70 2.57 -3.01 3.20
C THR A 70 3.48 -2.85 1.99
N ILE A 71 4.77 -3.18 2.12
CA ILE A 71 5.69 -3.23 0.98
C ILE A 71 5.39 -4.50 0.18
N VAL A 72 5.18 -4.34 -1.13
CA VAL A 72 4.82 -5.43 -2.03
C VAL A 72 5.74 -5.45 -3.24
N LYS A 73 5.91 -6.65 -3.79
CA LYS A 73 6.62 -6.89 -5.04
C LYS A 73 5.62 -7.05 -6.18
N LYS A 74 6.05 -6.75 -7.41
CA LYS A 74 5.26 -7.02 -8.61
C LYS A 74 4.75 -8.47 -8.61
N GLY A 75 3.48 -8.65 -8.92
CA GLY A 75 2.78 -9.94 -8.92
C GLY A 75 2.30 -10.41 -7.53
N ALA A 76 2.54 -9.66 -6.46
CA ALA A 76 2.02 -10.01 -5.15
C ALA A 76 0.48 -9.90 -5.13
N LEU A 77 -0.20 -10.87 -4.52
CA LEU A 77 -1.64 -10.78 -4.24
C LEU A 77 -1.87 -9.76 -3.12
N VAL A 78 -2.45 -8.61 -3.44
CA VAL A 78 -2.65 -7.53 -2.47
C VAL A 78 -4.08 -7.43 -1.97
N ALA A 79 -5.04 -7.90 -2.77
CA ALA A 79 -6.44 -7.93 -2.39
C ALA A 79 -7.23 -8.97 -3.20
N ALA A 80 -8.43 -9.30 -2.73
CA ALA A 80 -9.42 -10.02 -3.50
C ALA A 80 -10.81 -9.45 -3.21
N THR A 81 -11.62 -9.31 -4.26
CA THR A 81 -13.03 -8.96 -4.14
C THR A 81 -13.89 -10.14 -4.51
N ARG A 82 -15.07 -10.23 -3.91
CA ARG A 82 -16.04 -11.28 -4.17
C ARG A 82 -17.47 -10.75 -4.15
N ALA A 83 -18.26 -11.15 -5.14
CA ALA A 83 -19.71 -11.16 -5.06
C ALA A 83 -20.15 -12.47 -4.36
N ILE A 84 -20.97 -12.36 -3.31
CA ILE A 84 -21.20 -13.47 -2.37
C ILE A 84 -22.27 -14.46 -2.87
N PRO A 85 -23.50 -14.03 -3.23
CA PRO A 85 -24.48 -14.88 -3.92
C PRO A 85 -24.11 -15.19 -5.37
N LEU A 86 -24.68 -16.26 -5.94
CA LEU A 86 -24.50 -16.62 -7.36
C LEU A 86 -25.18 -15.64 -8.33
N ILE A 87 -26.34 -15.13 -7.91
CA ILE A 87 -27.16 -14.17 -8.66
C ILE A 87 -27.62 -13.11 -7.66
N MET A 88 -27.52 -11.84 -8.02
CA MET A 88 -27.98 -10.71 -7.21
C MET A 88 -28.61 -9.60 -8.04
N LYS A 89 -29.19 -8.60 -7.37
CA LYS A 89 -29.68 -7.39 -8.02
C LYS A 89 -28.51 -6.51 -8.46
N ARG A 90 -28.48 -6.14 -9.75
CA ARG A 90 -27.44 -5.29 -10.36
C ARG A 90 -27.26 -3.96 -9.61
N LEU A 91 -28.35 -3.41 -9.09
CA LEU A 91 -28.34 -2.14 -8.35
C LEU A 91 -27.39 -2.16 -7.13
N LEU A 92 -27.28 -3.28 -6.41
CA LEU A 92 -26.40 -3.38 -5.24
C LEU A 92 -24.91 -3.33 -5.65
N ILE A 93 -24.57 -4.01 -6.74
CA ILE A 93 -23.22 -4.02 -7.31
C ILE A 93 -22.82 -2.63 -7.81
N GLU A 94 -23.71 -1.96 -8.53
CA GLU A 94 -23.46 -0.60 -9.02
C GLU A 94 -23.32 0.40 -7.87
N ARG A 95 -24.11 0.25 -6.81
CA ARG A 95 -24.00 1.07 -5.60
C ARG A 95 -22.66 0.87 -4.90
N ALA A 96 -22.22 -0.38 -4.72
CA ALA A 96 -20.92 -0.70 -4.14
C ALA A 96 -19.78 -0.11 -5.00
N ALA A 97 -19.86 -0.27 -6.31
CA ALA A 97 -18.88 0.29 -7.25
C ALA A 97 -18.84 1.82 -7.23
N ALA A 98 -19.98 2.49 -7.11
CA ALA A 98 -20.06 3.94 -6.97
C ALA A 98 -19.41 4.44 -5.67
N ILE A 99 -19.68 3.77 -4.54
CA ILE A 99 -19.05 4.08 -3.23
C ILE A 99 -17.53 3.93 -3.31
N ALA A 100 -17.05 2.85 -3.92
CA ALA A 100 -15.61 2.63 -4.10
C ALA A 100 -14.94 3.77 -4.90
N ARG A 101 -15.62 4.33 -5.90
CA ARG A 101 -15.08 5.39 -6.77
C ARG A 101 -15.21 6.81 -6.21
N GLN A 102 -16.08 7.02 -5.21
CA GLN A 102 -16.50 8.36 -4.79
C GLN A 102 -15.35 9.29 -4.37
N ASN A 103 -14.30 8.74 -3.73
CA ASN A 103 -13.18 9.51 -3.18
C ASN A 103 -11.83 9.15 -3.83
N GLY A 104 -11.85 8.75 -5.10
CA GLY A 104 -10.68 8.22 -5.81
C GLY A 104 -10.46 6.73 -5.55
N ALA A 105 -9.28 6.22 -5.89
CA ALA A 105 -8.99 4.79 -5.81
C ALA A 105 -9.00 4.25 -4.38
N VAL A 106 -9.68 3.11 -4.17
CA VAL A 106 -9.67 2.41 -2.87
C VAL A 106 -8.32 1.75 -2.62
N LEU A 107 -7.76 1.12 -3.65
CA LEU A 107 -6.52 0.35 -3.57
C LEU A 107 -5.49 0.93 -4.54
N SER A 108 -4.24 1.06 -4.11
CA SER A 108 -3.15 1.46 -4.99
C SER A 108 -1.82 0.90 -4.52
N VAL A 109 -0.86 0.75 -5.45
CA VAL A 109 0.53 0.47 -5.15
C VAL A 109 1.36 1.64 -5.66
N ARG A 110 1.92 2.40 -4.72
CA ARG A 110 2.73 3.58 -5.02
C ARG A 110 4.20 3.20 -5.05
N SER A 111 4.92 3.69 -6.07
CA SER A 111 6.36 3.49 -6.13
C SER A 111 7.05 4.16 -4.94
N ILE A 112 7.95 3.43 -4.29
CA ILE A 112 8.80 4.00 -3.24
C ILE A 112 9.91 4.79 -3.94
N ARG A 113 10.05 6.07 -3.56
CA ARG A 113 11.08 6.94 -4.14
C ARG A 113 12.46 6.46 -3.70
N GLU A 114 13.36 6.30 -4.67
CA GLU A 114 14.80 6.21 -4.40
C GLU A 114 15.32 7.57 -3.91
N ALA A 115 15.86 7.58 -2.69
CA ALA A 115 16.39 8.77 -2.05
C ALA A 115 17.90 8.67 -1.79
N LYS A 116 18.56 9.82 -1.86
CA LYS A 116 19.88 10.04 -1.26
C LYS A 116 19.66 10.49 0.18
N VAL A 117 20.14 9.72 1.14
CA VAL A 117 19.88 9.95 2.58
C VAL A 117 21.17 10.36 3.28
N GLY A 118 21.12 11.46 4.04
CA GLY A 118 22.13 11.80 5.03
C GLY A 118 21.73 11.25 6.40
N LEU A 119 22.68 10.64 7.10
CA LEU A 119 22.50 10.15 8.47
C LEU A 119 23.33 11.01 9.44
N VAL A 120 22.67 11.55 10.45
CA VAL A 120 23.32 12.20 11.60
C VAL A 120 23.03 11.33 12.82
N ILE A 121 24.07 10.71 13.36
CA ILE A 121 23.98 9.92 14.59
C ILE A 121 24.39 10.84 15.75
N THR A 122 23.47 11.05 16.67
CA THR A 122 23.68 11.90 17.85
C THR A 122 23.97 11.06 19.08
N GLY A 123 24.81 11.59 19.96
CA GLY A 123 25.12 10.98 21.25
C GLY A 123 26.55 11.29 21.64
N SER A 124 26.74 11.98 22.77
CA SER A 124 28.05 12.45 23.21
C SER A 124 29.02 11.30 23.49
N GLU A 125 28.52 10.16 23.97
CA GLU A 125 29.30 8.95 24.22
C GLU A 125 29.79 8.32 22.91
N VAL A 126 28.94 8.28 21.88
CA VAL A 126 29.30 7.79 20.54
C VAL A 126 30.30 8.73 19.90
N TYR A 127 30.05 10.04 19.96
CA TYR A 127 30.89 11.07 19.36
C TYR A 127 32.32 11.09 19.95
N HIS A 128 32.44 10.90 21.27
CA HIS A 128 33.74 10.81 21.94
C HIS A 128 34.36 9.40 21.91
N GLY A 129 33.73 8.41 21.27
CA GLY A 129 34.23 7.05 21.15
C GLY A 129 34.20 6.25 22.45
N LEU A 130 33.39 6.66 23.43
CA LEU A 130 33.16 5.90 24.67
C LEU A 130 32.35 4.63 24.41
N ILE A 131 31.48 4.66 23.38
CA ILE A 131 30.75 3.50 22.87
C ILE A 131 30.79 3.45 21.35
N GLU A 132 30.65 2.25 20.79
CA GLU A 132 30.51 2.06 19.35
C GLU A 132 29.08 2.31 18.88
N ASP A 133 28.93 2.93 17.72
CA ASP A 133 27.63 3.09 17.08
C ASP A 133 27.08 1.76 16.55
N ARG A 134 25.79 1.54 16.76
CA ARG A 134 25.03 0.42 16.19
C ARG A 134 23.87 0.87 15.29
N PHE A 135 23.60 2.17 15.21
CA PHE A 135 22.49 2.70 14.44
C PHE A 135 22.82 2.86 12.97
N ALA A 136 24.00 3.37 12.62
CA ALA A 136 24.39 3.56 11.23
C ALA A 136 24.29 2.28 10.39
N PRO A 137 24.81 1.10 10.82
CA PRO A 137 24.66 -0.12 10.02
C PRO A 137 23.20 -0.53 9.85
N ILE A 138 22.40 -0.50 10.93
CA ILE A 138 20.99 -0.91 10.91
C ILE A 138 20.15 0.03 10.03
N LEU A 139 20.36 1.35 10.15
CA LEU A 139 19.64 2.34 9.35
C LEU A 139 20.05 2.25 7.88
N THR A 140 21.34 2.07 7.60
CA THR A 140 21.84 1.89 6.23
C THR A 140 21.22 0.67 5.57
N GLU A 141 21.13 -0.45 6.27
CA GLU A 141 20.47 -1.66 5.77
C GLU A 141 19.00 -1.41 5.44
N LYS A 142 18.24 -0.79 6.36
CA LYS A 142 16.82 -0.46 6.13
C LYS A 142 16.62 0.48 4.96
N ILE A 143 17.43 1.53 4.83
CA ILE A 143 17.38 2.49 3.72
C ILE A 143 17.67 1.78 2.40
N THR A 144 18.67 0.89 2.38
CA THR A 144 19.05 0.11 1.21
C THR A 144 17.95 -0.88 0.81
N ALA A 145 17.31 -1.54 1.78
CA ALA A 145 16.19 -2.45 1.55
C ALA A 145 14.97 -1.73 0.91
N LEU A 146 14.82 -0.42 1.15
CA LEU A 146 13.82 0.45 0.51
C LEU A 146 14.26 0.97 -0.87
N GLY A 147 15.40 0.52 -1.39
CA GLY A 147 15.95 0.96 -2.68
C GLY A 147 16.61 2.35 -2.63
N SER A 148 16.86 2.90 -1.46
CA SER A 148 17.54 4.19 -1.27
C SER A 148 19.01 3.98 -0.91
N ARG A 149 19.81 5.06 -0.85
CA ARG A 149 21.22 4.97 -0.45
C ARG A 149 21.61 6.05 0.55
N VAL A 150 22.45 5.67 1.51
CA VAL A 150 23.11 6.62 2.41
C VAL A 150 24.28 7.26 1.66
N VAL A 151 24.24 8.58 1.50
CA VAL A 151 25.29 9.35 0.82
C VAL A 151 26.24 10.05 1.78
N LYS A 152 25.84 10.19 3.04
CA LYS A 152 26.63 10.82 4.08
C LYS A 152 26.26 10.25 5.45
N LEU A 153 27.27 10.01 6.27
CA LEU A 153 27.13 9.63 7.67
C LEU A 153 27.98 10.61 8.49
N THR A 154 27.40 11.19 9.54
CA THR A 154 28.09 12.14 10.41
C THR A 154 27.68 11.88 11.85
N PHE A 155 28.64 12.00 12.77
CA PHE A 155 28.40 11.90 14.21
C PHE A 155 28.39 13.31 14.81
N ALA A 156 27.46 13.57 15.72
CA ALA A 156 27.39 14.81 16.46
C ALA A 156 27.18 14.54 17.96
N PRO A 157 27.77 15.34 18.86
CA PRO A 157 27.44 15.29 20.28
C PRO A 157 26.01 15.79 20.52
N ASP A 158 25.52 15.70 21.75
CA ASP A 158 24.20 16.23 22.14
C ASP A 158 24.24 17.75 22.32
N ASP A 159 24.69 18.44 21.27
CA ASP A 159 24.77 19.88 21.16
C ASP A 159 24.02 20.35 19.92
N ALA A 160 23.09 21.29 20.11
CA ALA A 160 22.21 21.75 19.05
C ALA A 160 22.97 22.43 17.90
N GLN A 161 24.04 23.18 18.17
CA GLN A 161 24.80 23.86 17.13
C GLN A 161 25.55 22.86 16.25
N ARG A 162 26.20 21.86 16.87
CA ARG A 162 26.90 20.78 16.16
C ARG A 162 25.96 19.94 15.31
N ILE A 163 24.75 19.66 15.80
CA ILE A 163 23.73 18.93 15.02
C ILE A 163 23.31 19.75 13.79
N ILE A 164 23.09 21.06 13.94
CA ILE A 164 22.74 21.94 12.82
C ILE A 164 23.86 21.97 11.77
N GLU A 165 25.12 22.06 12.18
CA GLU A 165 26.27 22.02 11.27
C GLU A 165 26.32 20.70 10.49
N ALA A 166 26.10 19.57 11.17
CA ALA A 166 26.07 18.24 10.55
C ALA A 166 24.93 18.09 9.52
N ILE A 167 23.77 18.69 9.77
CA ILE A 167 22.62 18.67 8.84
C ILE A 167 22.87 19.53 7.60
N LYS A 168 23.56 20.67 7.74
CA LYS A 168 23.82 21.62 6.63
C LYS A 168 24.95 21.21 5.71
N ALA A 169 25.91 20.43 6.22
CA ALA A 169 27.10 20.00 5.50
C ALA A 169 26.77 18.89 4.48
#